data_AF-A0A9E5LXT1-F1
#
_entry.id   AF-A0A9E5LXT1-F1
#
_cell.length_a   1.000
_cell.length_b   1.000
_cell.length_c   1.000
_cell.angle_alpha   90.00
_cell.angle_beta   90.00
_cell.angle_gamma   90.00
#
_symmetry.space_group_name_H-M   'P 1'
#
loop_
_entity.id
_entity.type
_entity.pdbx_description
1 polymer ?
#
loop_
_entity_poly.entity_id
_entity_poly.type
_entity_poly.pdbx_seq_one_letter_code
_entity_poly.pdbx_strand_id
1 'polypeptide(L)'
;TTAAPLPAAGGIKNGPLGRKLTYSDQAWSDLQRPEPAKSLSESRKAADTSPLATARFIWPTEGKIIRSFDASRKGIDIAGQPGQPIVSVGEGTVLYANNMRGFGNLVIIDHRDGLVSAYGHNKSILVKEGQSVVKGQRIAEMGDVDAESVRLHFEIRQLGKAVDPISFLPSR
;
A
#
# COMPACT_ATOMS: atom_id res chain seq x y z
N THR A 1 68.05 -22.81 -24.90
CA THR A 1 68.08 -23.89 -23.89
C THR A 1 67.78 -23.28 -22.53
N THR A 2 66.80 -23.84 -21.80
CA THR A 2 66.67 -23.97 -20.31
C THR A 2 67.11 -22.79 -19.41
N ALA A 3 66.48 -22.40 -18.30
CA ALA A 3 65.23 -22.66 -17.57
C ALA A 3 65.16 -21.60 -16.44
N ALA A 4 63.99 -21.33 -15.86
CA ALA A 4 63.75 -20.46 -14.67
C ALA A 4 64.09 -21.21 -13.33
N PRO A 5 63.80 -20.76 -12.06
CA PRO A 5 62.93 -19.64 -11.58
C PRO A 5 63.26 -18.93 -10.21
N LEU A 6 62.33 -18.07 -9.72
CA LEU A 6 61.88 -17.74 -8.33
C LEU A 6 62.14 -16.34 -7.68
N PRO A 7 61.25 -15.83 -6.77
CA PRO A 7 60.51 -14.55 -6.96
C PRO A 7 60.50 -13.57 -5.74
N ALA A 8 59.89 -12.39 -5.87
CA ALA A 8 59.37 -11.62 -4.73
C ALA A 8 58.23 -10.65 -5.08
N ALA A 9 57.16 -10.72 -4.26
CA ALA A 9 56.13 -9.74 -3.87
C ALA A 9 55.72 -8.63 -4.87
N GLY A 10 54.45 -8.43 -5.22
CA GLY A 10 53.24 -8.54 -4.40
C GLY A 10 52.37 -7.32 -4.69
N GLY A 11 51.76 -7.30 -5.89
CA GLY A 11 50.83 -6.26 -6.30
C GLY A 11 49.40 -6.62 -5.87
N ILE A 12 48.76 -5.71 -5.14
CA ILE A 12 47.32 -5.76 -4.83
C ILE A 12 46.51 -5.44 -6.10
N LYS A 13 45.80 -6.44 -6.63
CA LYS A 13 44.74 -6.26 -7.61
C LYS A 13 43.55 -7.16 -7.24
N ASN A 14 42.44 -6.51 -6.91
CA ASN A 14 41.17 -7.15 -6.61
C ASN A 14 40.52 -7.66 -7.91
N GLY A 15 40.40 -8.98 -8.02
CA GLY A 15 39.58 -9.69 -9.00
C GLY A 15 38.99 -10.94 -8.34
N PRO A 16 37.82 -11.44 -8.78
CA PRO A 16 37.07 -12.44 -8.04
C PRO A 16 37.78 -13.80 -8.14
N LEU A 17 38.26 -14.30 -7.01
CA LEU A 17 38.66 -15.69 -6.86
C LEU A 17 37.40 -16.54 -6.85
N GLY A 18 37.10 -17.17 -7.99
CA GLY A 18 36.13 -18.26 -8.11
C GLY A 18 36.54 -19.38 -7.16
N ARG A 19 35.87 -19.45 -6.00
CA ARG A 19 36.10 -20.49 -5.01
C ARG A 19 35.38 -21.74 -5.48
N LYS A 20 36.12 -22.78 -5.84
CA LYS A 20 35.58 -24.14 -5.90
C LYS A 20 35.18 -24.53 -4.48
N LEU A 21 33.88 -24.53 -4.20
CA LEU A 21 33.36 -25.08 -2.96
C LEU A 21 33.36 -26.61 -3.09
N THR A 22 34.18 -27.26 -2.27
CA THR A 22 34.13 -28.71 -2.05
C THR A 22 32.74 -29.05 -1.50
N TYR A 23 32.04 -29.96 -2.19
CA TYR A 23 30.78 -30.52 -1.76
C TYR A 23 30.95 -31.14 -0.37
N SER A 24 30.46 -30.44 0.65
CA SER A 24 30.35 -30.96 2.01
C SER A 24 28.89 -31.31 2.27
N ASP A 25 28.65 -32.45 2.90
CA ASP A 25 27.31 -32.95 3.28
C ASP A 25 26.43 -31.90 4.00
N GLN A 26 27.06 -30.93 4.67
CA GLN A 26 26.36 -29.82 5.34
C GLN A 26 25.62 -28.86 4.37
N ALA A 27 26.03 -28.76 3.10
CA ALA A 27 25.35 -27.91 2.11
C ALA A 27 24.01 -28.50 1.63
N TRP A 28 23.77 -29.80 1.86
CA TRP A 28 22.50 -30.45 1.51
C TRP A 28 21.44 -30.30 2.59
N SER A 29 21.85 -30.05 3.83
CA SER A 29 20.92 -29.84 4.94
C SER A 29 20.29 -28.43 4.91
N ASP A 30 21.04 -27.41 4.44
CA ASP A 30 20.51 -26.05 4.27
C ASP A 30 19.54 -25.91 3.08
N LEU A 31 19.67 -26.73 2.03
CA LEU A 31 18.70 -26.79 0.91
C LEU A 31 17.41 -27.55 1.26
N GLN A 32 17.41 -28.29 2.35
CA GLN A 32 16.23 -28.97 2.90
C GLN A 32 15.55 -28.18 4.03
N ARG A 33 16.09 -27.01 4.37
CA ARG A 33 15.41 -26.07 5.25
C ARG A 33 14.30 -25.41 4.43
N PRO A 34 13.01 -25.63 4.76
CA PRO A 34 11.96 -24.85 4.12
C PRO A 34 12.19 -23.39 4.52
N GLU A 35 12.56 -22.57 3.54
CA GLU A 35 12.33 -21.13 3.58
C GLU A 35 10.87 -20.91 4.01
N PRO A 36 10.56 -19.97 4.93
CA PRO A 36 9.17 -19.60 5.19
C PRO A 36 8.66 -18.74 4.02
N ALA A 37 8.52 -19.34 2.85
CA ALA A 37 7.70 -18.81 1.79
C ALA A 37 6.23 -19.10 2.16
N LYS A 38 5.44 -18.03 2.34
CA LYS A 38 3.96 -18.04 2.31
C LYS A 38 3.27 -18.87 3.40
N SER A 39 3.00 -18.25 4.55
CA SER A 39 1.77 -18.59 5.29
C SER A 39 0.59 -17.83 4.69
N LEU A 40 0.03 -18.42 3.63
CA LEU A 40 -1.28 -18.10 3.05
C LEU A 40 -2.19 -19.32 3.26
N SER A 41 -2.44 -19.70 4.51
CA SER A 41 -3.53 -20.63 4.92
C SER A 41 -3.36 -21.00 6.38
N GLU A 42 -3.96 -20.26 7.30
CA GLU A 42 -4.44 -20.77 8.61
C GLU A 42 -5.13 -19.63 9.38
N SER A 43 -6.24 -19.11 8.83
CA SER A 43 -7.34 -18.56 9.63
C SER A 43 -8.57 -18.37 8.74
N ARG A 44 -9.05 -19.49 8.20
CA ARG A 44 -10.48 -19.63 7.94
C ARG A 44 -11.03 -20.61 8.98
N LYS A 45 -11.61 -20.07 10.05
CA LYS A 45 -12.70 -20.74 10.76
C LYS A 45 -13.71 -19.70 11.26
N ALA A 46 -14.70 -19.55 10.39
CA ALA A 46 -16.10 -19.16 10.55
C ALA A 46 -16.63 -18.63 11.89
N ALA A 47 -17.50 -17.63 11.69
CA ALA A 47 -18.70 -17.27 12.44
C ALA A 47 -18.53 -16.41 13.68
N ASP A 48 -18.65 -15.09 13.47
CA ASP A 48 -19.65 -14.35 14.22
C ASP A 48 -20.38 -13.37 13.30
N THR A 49 -21.66 -13.18 13.58
CA THR A 49 -22.65 -12.63 12.65
C THR A 49 -22.83 -11.15 13.00
N SER A 50 -22.14 -10.25 12.27
CA SER A 50 -22.27 -8.77 12.30
C SER A 50 -21.93 -8.07 13.64
N PRO A 51 -20.94 -7.13 13.75
CA PRO A 51 -20.67 -6.02 12.83
C PRO A 51 -19.16 -5.83 12.57
N LEU A 52 -18.53 -6.74 11.82
CA LEU A 52 -17.06 -6.74 11.66
C LEU A 52 -16.51 -5.73 10.62
N ALA A 53 -17.37 -5.03 9.88
CA ALA A 53 -16.94 -4.03 8.90
C ALA A 53 -16.58 -2.68 9.55
N THR A 54 -17.15 -2.35 10.71
CA THR A 54 -16.97 -1.07 11.41
C THR A 54 -15.65 -0.97 12.18
N ALA A 55 -14.99 -2.10 12.48
CA ALA A 55 -13.73 -2.12 13.23
C ALA A 55 -12.45 -2.14 12.35
N ARG A 56 -12.61 -2.24 11.03
CA ARG A 56 -11.46 -2.39 10.11
C ARG A 56 -10.90 -1.06 9.62
N PHE A 57 -11.72 -0.03 9.52
CA PHE A 57 -11.31 1.23 8.92
C PHE A 57 -11.04 2.34 9.92
N ILE A 58 -10.13 3.23 9.52
CA ILE A 58 -9.80 4.46 10.23
C ILE A 58 -10.17 5.67 9.36
N TRP A 59 -10.25 6.84 9.98
CA TRP A 59 -10.39 8.08 9.24
C TRP A 59 -9.21 8.28 8.28
N PRO A 60 -9.45 8.60 7.00
CA PRO A 60 -8.40 8.80 6.01
C PRO A 60 -7.59 10.08 6.25
N THR A 61 -8.18 11.02 6.98
CA THR A 61 -7.55 12.28 7.37
C THR A 61 -8.32 12.89 8.54
N GLU A 62 -7.69 13.81 9.26
CA GLU A 62 -8.34 14.57 10.32
C GLU A 62 -9.02 15.80 9.72
N GLY A 63 -10.32 15.97 9.95
CA GLY A 63 -11.02 17.12 9.40
C GLY A 63 -12.48 17.14 9.75
N LYS A 64 -13.16 18.24 9.40
CA LYS A 64 -14.61 18.31 9.47
C LYS A 64 -15.19 17.85 8.14
N ILE A 65 -16.22 17.02 8.18
CA ILE A 65 -17.02 16.71 7.00
C ILE A 65 -17.74 18.00 6.60
N ILE A 66 -17.35 18.57 5.46
CA ILE A 66 -17.98 19.76 4.89
C ILE A 66 -19.08 19.38 3.90
N ARG A 67 -19.08 18.12 3.45
CA ARG A 67 -20.14 17.56 2.62
C ARG A 67 -20.39 16.11 2.99
N SER A 68 -21.63 15.81 3.34
CA SER A 68 -22.11 14.45 3.65
C SER A 68 -22.34 13.64 2.38
N PHE A 69 -22.49 12.33 2.55
CA PHE A 69 -22.76 11.40 1.45
C PHE A 69 -24.08 11.76 0.76
N ASP A 70 -24.05 11.81 -0.56
CA ASP A 70 -25.24 12.05 -1.39
C ASP A 70 -25.24 11.09 -2.59
N ALA A 71 -26.41 10.54 -2.93
CA ALA A 71 -26.54 9.57 -4.03
C ALA A 71 -26.09 10.13 -5.39
N SER A 72 -26.13 11.45 -5.58
CA SER A 72 -25.65 12.13 -6.78
C SER A 72 -24.12 12.19 -6.85
N ARG A 73 -23.45 12.36 -5.70
CA ARG A 73 -22.01 12.62 -5.61
C ARG A 73 -21.18 11.47 -5.05
N LYS A 74 -21.81 10.39 -4.57
CA LYS A 74 -21.21 9.07 -4.28
C LYS A 74 -20.09 9.05 -3.22
N GLY A 75 -19.91 10.12 -2.45
CA GLY A 75 -18.85 10.25 -1.45
C GLY A 75 -19.08 11.38 -0.45
N ILE A 76 -18.13 11.53 0.48
CA ILE A 76 -18.05 12.63 1.45
C ILE A 76 -16.87 13.54 1.11
N ASP A 77 -17.00 14.83 1.46
CA ASP A 77 -15.87 15.76 1.41
C ASP A 77 -15.42 16.11 2.82
N ILE A 78 -14.13 15.91 3.09
CA ILE A 78 -13.49 16.23 4.36
C ILE A 78 -12.59 17.45 4.15
N ALA A 79 -12.85 18.53 4.88
CA ALA A 79 -11.99 19.72 4.87
C ALA A 79 -10.68 19.44 5.60
N GLY A 80 -9.59 19.98 5.06
CA GLY A 80 -8.28 19.91 5.67
C GLY A 80 -7.36 21.00 5.16
N GLN A 81 -6.05 20.78 5.30
CA GLN A 81 -5.01 21.75 4.96
C GLN A 81 -4.15 21.25 3.81
N PRO A 82 -3.56 22.16 3.01
CA PRO A 82 -2.74 21.77 1.87
C PRO A 82 -1.48 21.05 2.37
N GLY A 83 -1.17 19.90 1.81
CA GLY A 83 -0.07 19.03 2.25
C GLY A 83 -0.40 18.14 3.46
N GLN A 84 -1.64 18.19 3.98
CA GLN A 84 -2.04 17.31 5.08
C GLN A 84 -1.94 15.84 4.66
N PRO A 85 -1.37 14.96 5.51
CA PRO A 85 -1.23 13.55 5.16
C PRO A 85 -2.60 12.88 5.02
N ILE A 86 -2.76 12.13 3.94
CA ILE A 86 -3.89 11.25 3.71
C ILE A 86 -3.39 9.82 3.86
N VAL A 87 -4.10 9.06 4.69
CA VAL A 87 -3.77 7.69 5.02
C VAL A 87 -4.79 6.72 4.45
N SER A 88 -4.35 5.49 4.18
CA SER A 88 -5.23 4.41 3.79
C SER A 88 -6.15 4.02 4.95
N VAL A 89 -7.46 3.99 4.71
CA VAL A 89 -8.45 3.61 5.73
C VAL A 89 -8.28 2.17 6.19
N GLY A 90 -7.72 1.30 5.36
CA GLY A 90 -7.49 -0.10 5.65
C GLY A 90 -6.26 -0.66 4.93
N GLU A 91 -5.95 -1.93 5.16
CA GLU A 91 -4.97 -2.65 4.36
C GLU A 91 -5.56 -3.00 2.99
N GLY A 92 -4.75 -3.01 1.94
CA GLY A 92 -5.24 -3.22 0.59
C GLY A 92 -4.17 -3.15 -0.50
N THR A 93 -4.62 -3.18 -1.74
CA THR A 93 -3.77 -3.00 -2.92
C THR A 93 -4.25 -1.79 -3.70
N VAL A 94 -3.32 -0.92 -4.09
CA VAL A 94 -3.61 0.26 -4.90
C VAL A 94 -3.99 -0.21 -6.31
N LEU A 95 -5.26 0.00 -6.68
CA LEU A 95 -5.77 -0.27 -8.03
C LEU A 95 -5.49 0.88 -8.99
N TYR A 96 -5.37 2.10 -8.47
CA TYR A 96 -5.13 3.29 -9.27
C TYR A 96 -4.44 4.38 -8.44
N ALA A 97 -3.49 5.10 -9.05
CA ALA A 97 -2.73 6.15 -8.39
C ALA A 97 -2.24 7.17 -9.44
N ASN A 98 -3.17 7.91 -10.04
CA ASN A 98 -2.83 8.89 -11.07
C ASN A 98 -3.88 10.01 -11.15
N ASN A 99 -3.65 10.99 -12.03
CA ASN A 99 -4.60 12.06 -12.28
C ASN A 99 -5.77 11.57 -13.16
N MET A 100 -7.00 11.79 -12.68
CA MET A 100 -8.24 11.50 -13.38
C MET A 100 -9.08 12.76 -13.48
N ARG A 101 -9.49 13.10 -14.70
CA ARG A 101 -10.30 14.30 -14.97
C ARG A 101 -11.58 14.30 -14.12
N GLY A 102 -11.81 15.38 -13.39
CA GLY A 102 -12.95 15.54 -12.48
C GLY A 102 -12.71 15.06 -11.04
N PHE A 103 -11.69 14.24 -10.80
CA PHE A 103 -11.26 13.81 -9.45
C PHE A 103 -9.87 14.36 -9.07
N GLY A 104 -9.16 14.98 -10.02
CA GLY A 104 -7.78 15.40 -9.83
C GLY A 104 -6.87 14.20 -9.61
N ASN A 105 -5.89 14.32 -8.72
CA ASN A 105 -5.05 13.19 -8.34
C ASN A 105 -5.86 12.21 -7.50
N LEU A 106 -6.11 11.03 -8.05
CA LEU A 106 -6.98 10.02 -7.48
C LEU A 106 -6.16 8.79 -7.09
N VAL A 107 -6.38 8.31 -5.87
CA VAL A 107 -5.91 7.02 -5.40
C VAL A 107 -7.11 6.11 -5.18
N ILE A 108 -7.05 4.88 -5.67
CA ILE A 108 -8.08 3.86 -5.45
C ILE A 108 -7.41 2.64 -4.83
N ILE A 109 -7.95 2.17 -3.71
CA ILE A 109 -7.41 1.03 -2.97
C ILE A 109 -8.49 -0.04 -2.82
N ASP A 110 -8.16 -1.27 -3.23
CA ASP A 110 -8.96 -2.45 -2.96
C ASP A 110 -8.61 -3.03 -1.58
N HIS A 111 -9.61 -3.14 -0.72
CA HIS A 111 -9.49 -3.66 0.65
C HIS A 111 -9.94 -5.12 0.78
N ARG A 112 -10.09 -5.85 -0.35
CA ARG A 112 -10.69 -7.19 -0.44
C ARG A 112 -12.18 -7.20 -0.07
N ASP A 113 -12.82 -8.37 -0.20
CA ASP A 113 -14.27 -8.54 0.04
C ASP A 113 -15.17 -7.62 -0.82
N GLY A 114 -14.67 -7.17 -1.98
CA GLY A 114 -15.37 -6.27 -2.89
C GLY A 114 -15.49 -4.83 -2.37
N LEU A 115 -14.65 -4.44 -1.42
CA LEU A 115 -14.63 -3.13 -0.79
C LEU A 115 -13.50 -2.27 -1.37
N VAL A 116 -13.85 -1.15 -1.98
CA VAL A 116 -12.91 -0.25 -2.64
C VAL A 116 -13.05 1.15 -2.05
N SER A 117 -11.94 1.79 -1.72
CA SER A 117 -11.91 3.18 -1.28
C SER A 117 -11.26 4.05 -2.35
N ALA A 118 -11.77 5.27 -2.53
CA ALA A 118 -11.25 6.25 -3.46
C ALA A 118 -10.94 7.58 -2.75
N TYR A 119 -9.80 8.18 -3.07
CA TYR A 119 -9.27 9.40 -2.46
C TYR A 119 -8.93 10.39 -3.56
N GLY A 120 -9.73 11.44 -3.73
CA GLY A 120 -9.59 12.45 -4.78
C GLY A 120 -9.08 13.80 -4.27
N HIS A 121 -8.82 14.69 -5.21
CA HIS A 121 -8.34 16.07 -5.01
C HIS A 121 -7.00 16.19 -4.29
N ASN A 122 -6.16 15.16 -4.39
CA ASN A 122 -4.86 15.16 -3.73
C ASN A 122 -3.89 16.14 -4.40
N LYS A 123 -2.99 16.76 -3.64
CA LYS A 123 -1.87 17.55 -4.18
C LYS A 123 -0.81 16.66 -4.80
N SER A 124 -0.49 15.55 -4.15
CA SER A 124 0.55 14.62 -4.56
C SER A 124 0.23 13.20 -4.11
N ILE A 125 0.62 12.22 -4.92
CA ILE A 125 0.41 10.80 -4.64
C ILE A 125 1.75 10.19 -4.22
N LEU A 126 1.76 9.49 -3.09
CA LEU A 126 2.96 8.88 -2.50
C LEU A 126 3.08 7.38 -2.80
N VAL A 127 2.02 6.79 -3.37
CA VAL A 127 1.94 5.37 -3.73
C VAL A 127 1.83 5.16 -5.23
N LYS A 128 2.02 3.92 -5.67
CA LYS A 128 1.94 3.52 -7.08
C LYS A 128 0.88 2.43 -7.27
N GLU A 129 0.35 2.34 -8.48
CA GLU A 129 -0.53 1.23 -8.87
C GLU A 129 0.17 -0.12 -8.64
N GLY A 130 -0.58 -1.11 -8.14
CA GLY A 130 -0.10 -2.43 -7.76
C GLY A 130 0.63 -2.48 -6.42
N GLN A 131 0.87 -1.35 -5.75
CA GLN A 131 1.51 -1.32 -4.44
C GLN A 131 0.55 -1.83 -3.35
N SER A 132 1.04 -2.71 -2.48
CA SER A 132 0.33 -3.07 -1.26
C SER A 132 0.49 -1.98 -0.20
N VAL A 133 -0.61 -1.63 0.45
CA VAL A 133 -0.66 -0.62 1.51
C VAL A 133 -1.25 -1.22 2.78
N VAL A 134 -0.76 -0.76 3.93
CA VAL A 134 -1.31 -1.13 5.24
C VAL A 134 -2.23 -0.03 5.77
N LYS A 135 -3.09 -0.39 6.72
CA LYS A 135 -3.95 0.58 7.42
C LYS A 135 -3.12 1.69 8.07
N GLY A 136 -3.48 2.95 7.86
CA GLY A 136 -2.75 4.10 8.40
C GLY A 136 -1.48 4.48 7.63
N GLN A 137 -1.14 3.74 6.57
CA GLN A 137 -0.04 4.13 5.69
C GLN A 137 -0.39 5.41 4.95
N ARG A 138 0.55 6.35 4.89
CA ARG A 138 0.41 7.57 4.08
C ARG A 138 0.40 7.20 2.60
N ILE A 139 -0.63 7.63 1.89
CA ILE A 139 -0.85 7.32 0.47
C ILE A 139 -0.78 8.56 -0.42
N ALA A 140 -1.11 9.73 0.14
CA ALA A 140 -1.17 10.98 -0.61
C ALA A 140 -1.06 12.17 0.34
N GLU A 141 -0.92 13.35 -0.25
CA GLU A 141 -1.01 14.64 0.43
C GLU A 141 -2.24 15.39 -0.07
N MET A 142 -2.99 15.98 0.85
CA MET A 142 -4.22 16.72 0.53
C MET A 142 -3.91 17.97 -0.29
N GLY A 143 -4.80 18.29 -1.23
CA GLY A 143 -4.74 19.51 -2.03
C GLY A 143 -6.12 19.95 -2.48
N ASP A 144 -6.11 20.74 -3.54
CA ASP A 144 -7.27 21.34 -4.20
C ASP A 144 -7.30 21.02 -5.71
N VAL A 145 -6.60 19.96 -6.14
CA VAL A 145 -6.50 19.61 -7.57
C VAL A 145 -7.88 19.22 -8.10
N ASP A 146 -8.38 20.00 -9.07
CA ASP A 146 -9.76 19.91 -9.60
C ASP A 146 -10.86 20.12 -8.53
N ALA A 147 -10.56 20.86 -7.45
CA ALA A 147 -11.51 21.26 -6.41
C ALA A 147 -11.55 22.78 -6.22
N GLU A 148 -12.66 23.27 -5.67
CA GLU A 148 -12.85 24.70 -5.35
C GLU A 148 -12.09 25.15 -4.09
N SER A 149 -11.64 24.19 -3.27
CA SER A 149 -10.99 24.42 -1.99
C SER A 149 -10.21 23.17 -1.58
N VAL A 150 -9.28 23.31 -0.63
CA VAL A 150 -8.52 22.18 -0.11
C VAL A 150 -9.43 21.22 0.66
N ARG A 151 -9.68 20.06 0.07
CA ARG A 151 -10.56 19.02 0.61
C ARG A 151 -10.15 17.66 0.09
N LEU A 152 -10.39 16.63 0.89
CA LEU A 152 -10.35 15.24 0.44
C LEU A 152 -11.74 14.83 -0.02
N HIS A 153 -11.86 14.38 -1.26
CA HIS A 153 -13.04 13.63 -1.71
C HIS A 153 -12.84 12.15 -1.38
N PHE A 154 -13.71 11.59 -0.55
CA PHE A 154 -13.60 10.22 -0.09
C PHE A 154 -14.85 9.42 -0.46
N GLU A 155 -14.65 8.34 -1.21
CA GLU A 155 -15.71 7.38 -1.56
C GLU A 155 -15.38 5.99 -1.02
N ILE A 156 -16.42 5.27 -0.61
CA ILE A 156 -16.36 3.82 -0.42
C ILE A 156 -17.36 3.16 -1.35
N ARG A 157 -16.92 2.09 -2.01
CA ARG A 157 -17.75 1.27 -2.88
C ARG A 157 -17.72 -0.16 -2.36
N GLN A 158 -18.89 -0.75 -2.17
CA GLN A 158 -19.05 -2.13 -1.77
C GLN A 158 -19.76 -2.89 -2.89
N LEU A 159 -19.13 -3.94 -3.40
CA LEU A 159 -19.65 -4.75 -4.51
C LEU A 159 -20.06 -3.89 -5.73
N GLY A 160 -19.26 -2.85 -6.01
CA GLY A 160 -19.47 -1.91 -7.11
C GLY A 160 -20.45 -0.76 -6.85
N LYS A 161 -21.21 -0.79 -5.75
CA LYS A 161 -22.15 0.29 -5.37
C LYS A 161 -21.48 1.29 -4.44
N ALA A 162 -21.68 2.58 -4.69
CA ALA A 162 -21.27 3.63 -3.75
C ALA A 162 -22.13 3.52 -2.48
N VAL A 163 -21.49 3.47 -1.32
CA VAL A 163 -22.12 3.34 -0.01
C VAL A 163 -21.66 4.48 0.88
N ASP A 164 -22.44 4.79 1.91
CA ASP A 164 -22.08 5.84 2.86
C ASP A 164 -20.80 5.45 3.61
N PRO A 165 -19.69 6.18 3.44
CA PRO A 165 -18.44 5.87 4.12
C PRO A 165 -18.52 6.05 5.64
N ILE A 166 -19.44 6.89 6.15
CA ILE A 166 -19.58 7.15 7.58
C ILE A 166 -19.96 5.86 8.34
N SER A 167 -20.70 4.96 7.70
CA SER A 167 -21.08 3.67 8.32
C SER A 167 -19.90 2.71 8.52
N PHE A 168 -18.80 2.93 7.78
CA PHE A 168 -17.58 2.12 7.88
C PHE A 168 -16.50 2.76 8.75
N LEU A 169 -16.64 4.05 9.05
CA LEU A 169 -15.67 4.82 9.82
C LEU A 169 -16.05 4.81 11.32
N PRO A 170 -15.07 4.89 12.22
CA PRO A 170 -15.34 4.94 13.65
C PRO A 170 -16.05 6.27 13.99
N SER A 171 -17.00 6.20 14.93
CA SER A 171 -17.68 7.40 15.45
C SER A 171 -16.67 8.36 16.09
N ARG A 172 -16.82 9.65 15.79
CA ARG A 172 -16.04 10.75 16.37
C ARG A 172 -16.88 11.51 17.38
#